data_AF-A0A7I7T033-F1
#
_entry.id   AF-A0A7I7T033-F1
#
_cell.length_a   1.000
_cell.length_b   1.000
_cell.length_c   1.000
_cell.angle_alpha   90.00
_cell.angle_beta   90.00
_cell.angle_gamma   90.00
#
_symmetry.space_group_name_H-M   'P 1'
#
loop_
_entity.id
_entity.type
_entity.pdbx_description
1 polymer ?
#
loop_
_entity_poly.entity_id
_entity_poly.type
_entity_poly.pdbx_seq_one_letter_code
_entity_poly.pdbx_strand_id
1 'polypeptide(L)'
;MSAERIDWMLARLRRALAAPDITTEFPVFVHEVMLRVLGDRVLGEVVAPPLEPGANREWEIGELMAALVARGHAAGCINEEISHTDLGLLLSGLVLALVHRCDIDPDSWHRAADLVVMACGESELRP
;
A
#
# COMPACT_ATOMS: atom_id res chain seq x y z
N MET A 1 8.78 -0.54 -16.57
CA MET A 1 9.06 -0.40 -15.12
C MET A 1 10.52 -0.71 -14.83
N SER A 2 11.23 0.06 -13.98
CA SER A 2 12.64 -0.24 -13.65
C SER A 2 12.75 -1.30 -12.54
N ALA A 3 13.71 -2.22 -12.68
CA ALA A 3 13.95 -3.28 -11.70
C ALA A 3 14.13 -2.76 -10.26
N GLU A 4 14.79 -1.60 -10.11
CA GLU A 4 15.04 -0.95 -8.82
C GLU A 4 13.77 -0.61 -8.04
N ARG A 5 12.69 -0.19 -8.73
CA ARG A 5 11.42 0.17 -8.07
C ARG A 5 10.69 -1.06 -7.53
N ILE A 6 10.73 -2.14 -8.32
CA ILE A 6 10.22 -3.44 -7.92
C ILE A 6 11.04 -3.98 -6.74
N ASP A 7 12.38 -3.90 -6.82
CA ASP A 7 13.30 -4.29 -5.73
C ASP A 7 12.96 -3.56 -4.43
N TRP A 8 12.77 -2.24 -4.52
CA TRP A 8 12.42 -1.41 -3.37
C TRP A 8 11.08 -1.83 -2.75
N MET A 9 10.03 -2.01 -3.56
CA MET A 9 8.71 -2.40 -3.07
C MET A 9 8.73 -3.78 -2.40
N LEU A 10 9.38 -4.76 -3.03
CA LEU A 10 9.55 -6.10 -2.47
C LEU A 10 10.33 -6.08 -1.15
N ALA A 11 11.42 -5.32 -1.07
CA ALA A 11 12.19 -5.17 0.15
C ALA A 11 11.35 -4.51 1.26
N ARG A 12 10.56 -3.49 0.91
CA ARG A 12 9.72 -2.77 1.85
C ARG A 12 8.60 -3.65 2.42
N LEU A 13 7.94 -4.44 1.57
CA LEU A 13 6.92 -5.40 1.97
C LEU A 13 7.48 -6.48 2.88
N ARG A 14 8.62 -7.07 2.52
CA ARG A 14 9.29 -8.07 3.36
C ARG A 14 9.67 -7.50 4.72
N ARG A 15 10.12 -6.24 4.78
CA ARG A 15 10.41 -5.56 6.06
C ARG A 15 9.14 -5.39 6.90
N ALA A 16 8.02 -4.99 6.29
CA ALA A 16 6.75 -4.86 7.01
C ALA A 16 6.30 -6.21 7.58
N LEU A 17 6.38 -7.26 6.77
CA LEU A 17 6.05 -8.63 7.16
C LEU A 17 6.97 -9.20 8.25
N ALA A 18 8.21 -8.74 8.33
CA ALA A 18 9.15 -9.15 9.37
C ALA A 18 9.05 -8.31 10.66
N ALA A 19 8.31 -7.18 10.66
CA ALA A 19 8.19 -6.33 11.84
C ALA A 19 7.50 -7.09 12.99
N PRO A 20 7.89 -6.93 14.26
CA PRO A 20 7.24 -7.63 15.37
C PRO A 20 5.76 -7.25 15.55
N ASP A 21 5.43 -5.98 15.37
CA ASP A 21 4.10 -5.41 15.55
C ASP A 21 3.57 -4.87 14.23
N ILE A 22 2.60 -5.59 13.64
CA ILE A 22 1.99 -5.19 12.37
C ILE A 22 1.01 -4.01 12.54
N THR A 23 0.43 -3.84 13.73
CA THR A 23 -0.53 -2.76 14.02
C THR A 23 0.15 -1.40 13.94
N THR A 24 1.39 -1.30 14.42
CA THR A 24 2.22 -0.10 14.27
C THR A 24 2.86 -0.01 12.88
N GLU A 25 3.26 -1.13 12.29
CA GLU A 25 4.01 -1.14 11.03
C GLU A 25 3.15 -0.87 9.79
N PHE A 26 1.89 -1.29 9.78
CA PHE A 26 1.01 -1.11 8.62
C PHE A 26 0.80 0.37 8.24
N PRO A 27 0.48 1.29 9.18
CA PRO A 27 0.43 2.71 8.88
C PRO A 27 1.77 3.24 8.35
N VAL A 28 2.88 2.85 8.98
CA VAL A 28 4.24 3.26 8.55
C VAL A 28 4.53 2.81 7.12
N PHE A 29 4.15 1.58 6.77
CA PHE A 29 4.26 1.06 5.41
C PHE A 29 3.49 1.93 4.41
N VAL A 30 2.22 2.23 4.69
CA VAL A 30 1.38 3.06 3.81
C VAL A 30 1.97 4.46 3.62
N HIS A 31 2.40 5.12 4.70
CA HIS A 31 3.03 6.43 4.64
C HIS A 31 4.33 6.42 3.81
N GLU A 32 5.21 5.44 4.04
CA GLU A 32 6.48 5.36 3.32
C GLU A 32 6.28 5.10 1.82
N VAL A 33 5.29 4.27 1.45
CA VAL A 33 4.94 4.06 0.03
C VAL A 33 4.46 5.37 -0.60
N MET A 34 3.52 6.07 0.04
CA MET A 34 2.97 7.33 -0.48
C MET A 34 4.07 8.40 -0.65
N LEU A 35 4.90 8.61 0.36
CA LEU A 35 6.01 9.57 0.29
C LEU A 35 7.09 9.17 -0.72
N ARG A 36 7.34 7.86 -0.88
CA ARG A 36 8.28 7.39 -1.89
C ARG A 36 7.77 7.72 -3.30
N VAL A 37 6.47 7.55 -3.56
CA VAL A 37 5.87 7.90 -4.85
C VAL A 37 5.92 9.40 -5.12
N LEU A 38 5.79 10.26 -4.10
CA LEU A 38 6.01 11.71 -4.25
C LEU A 38 7.42 12.00 -4.81
N GLY A 39 8.44 11.32 -4.31
CA GLY A 39 9.82 11.44 -4.78
C GLY A 39 10.15 10.69 -6.08
N ASP A 40 9.35 9.69 -6.43
CA ASP A 40 9.51 8.86 -7.64
C ASP A 40 8.13 8.49 -8.22
N ARG A 41 7.56 9.38 -9.02
CA ARG A 41 6.18 9.24 -9.53
C ARG A 41 5.95 8.00 -10.39
N VAL A 42 7.01 7.45 -10.99
CA VAL A 42 6.95 6.21 -11.78
C VAL A 42 6.71 4.99 -10.87
N LEU A 43 7.03 5.07 -9.58
CA LEU A 43 6.69 4.03 -8.61
C LEU A 43 5.16 3.85 -8.47
N GLY A 44 4.35 4.86 -8.81
CA GLY A 44 2.89 4.74 -8.80
C GLY A 44 2.36 3.61 -9.68
N GLU A 45 3.10 3.23 -10.73
CA GLU A 45 2.76 2.09 -11.60
C GLU A 45 2.98 0.73 -10.91
N VAL A 46 3.85 0.65 -9.90
CA VAL A 46 4.16 -0.57 -9.13
C VAL A 46 3.11 -0.85 -8.06
N VAL A 47 2.50 0.21 -7.54
CA VAL A 47 1.54 0.13 -6.42
C VAL A 47 0.18 -0.43 -6.89
N ALA A 48 -0.13 -0.32 -8.18
CA ALA A 48 -1.29 -0.96 -8.77
C ALA A 48 -1.05 -2.48 -8.90
N PRO A 49 -1.92 -3.34 -8.33
CA PRO A 49 -1.76 -4.77 -8.49
C PRO A 49 -1.89 -5.18 -9.97
N PRO A 50 -1.04 -6.10 -10.47
CA PRO A 50 -1.17 -6.59 -11.84
C PRO A 50 -2.51 -7.33 -12.03
N LEU A 51 -3.17 -7.10 -13.17
CA LEU A 51 -4.48 -7.68 -13.49
C LEU A 51 -4.42 -9.17 -13.85
N GLU A 52 -3.26 -9.69 -14.23
CA GLU A 52 -3.10 -11.07 -14.70
C GLU A 52 -2.00 -11.83 -13.92
N PRO A 53 -2.24 -13.11 -13.56
CA PRO A 53 -1.22 -13.97 -12.99
C PRO A 53 -0.02 -14.15 -13.93
N GLY A 54 1.19 -14.03 -13.38
CA GLY A 54 2.42 -14.23 -14.14
C GLY A 54 3.60 -14.63 -13.27
N ALA A 55 4.60 -15.27 -13.85
CA ALA A 55 5.83 -15.64 -13.16
C ALA A 55 6.80 -14.46 -12.94
N ASN A 56 6.30 -13.22 -12.98
CA ASN A 56 7.11 -12.02 -12.91
C ASN A 56 7.13 -11.47 -11.47
N ARG A 57 8.09 -10.59 -11.22
CA ARG A 57 8.33 -10.03 -9.88
C ARG A 57 7.22 -9.10 -9.39
N GLU A 58 6.32 -8.70 -10.27
CA GLU A 58 5.13 -7.90 -9.96
C GLU A 58 4.07 -8.78 -9.28
N TRP A 59 3.97 -10.05 -9.69
CA TRP A 59 3.11 -11.02 -9.01
C TRP A 59 3.54 -11.25 -7.56
N GLU A 60 4.85 -11.31 -7.31
CA GLU A 60 5.40 -11.44 -5.96
C GLU A 60 4.99 -10.26 -5.04
N ILE A 61 4.85 -9.05 -5.58
CA ILE A 61 4.31 -7.90 -4.83
C ILE A 61 2.87 -8.18 -4.39
N GLY A 62 2.03 -8.71 -5.30
CA GLY A 62 0.66 -9.11 -4.99
C GLY A 62 0.58 -10.14 -3.88
N GLU A 63 1.42 -11.18 -3.93
CA GLU A 63 1.49 -12.23 -2.90
C GLU A 63 1.92 -11.68 -1.53
N LEU A 64 2.93 -10.79 -1.51
CA LEU A 64 3.38 -10.16 -0.27
C LEU A 64 2.36 -9.17 0.29
N MET A 65 1.64 -8.44 -0.57
CA MET A 65 0.50 -7.60 -0.17
C MET A 65 -0.62 -8.44 0.44
N ALA A 66 -0.95 -9.59 -0.16
CA ALA A 66 -1.90 -10.55 0.40
C ALA A 66 -1.47 -11.05 1.78
N ALA A 67 -0.19 -11.40 1.95
CA ALA A 67 0.36 -11.79 3.23
C ALA A 67 0.30 -10.65 4.27
N LEU A 68 0.57 -9.41 3.85
CA LEU A 68 0.51 -8.23 4.72
C LEU A 68 -0.91 -8.01 5.24
N VAL A 69 -1.90 -8.06 4.36
CA VAL A 69 -3.32 -7.93 4.70
C VAL A 69 -3.77 -9.06 5.62
N ALA A 70 -3.45 -10.31 5.30
CA ALA A 70 -3.79 -11.45 6.14
C ALA A 70 -3.20 -11.33 7.56
N ARG A 71 -1.97 -10.80 7.67
CA ARG A 71 -1.35 -10.53 8.97
C ARG A 71 -2.04 -9.39 9.72
N GLY A 72 -2.47 -8.34 9.01
CA GLY A 72 -3.25 -7.25 9.58
C GLY A 72 -4.62 -7.69 10.09
N HIS A 73 -5.30 -8.59 9.37
CA HIS A 73 -6.53 -9.24 9.84
C HIS A 73 -6.30 -10.00 11.14
N ALA A 74 -5.26 -10.86 11.18
CA ALA A 74 -4.93 -11.65 12.37
C ALA A 74 -4.60 -10.78 13.60
N ALA A 75 -4.12 -9.55 13.39
CA ALA A 75 -3.83 -8.59 14.44
C ALA A 75 -4.98 -7.61 14.75
N GLY A 76 -6.09 -7.67 14.00
CA GLY A 76 -7.25 -6.77 14.15
C GLY A 76 -7.00 -5.32 13.73
N CYS A 77 -5.94 -5.03 12.97
CA CYS A 77 -5.63 -3.68 12.50
C CYS A 77 -6.12 -3.40 11.07
N ILE A 78 -6.54 -4.43 10.35
CA ILE A 78 -7.20 -4.34 9.05
C ILE A 78 -8.53 -5.09 9.16
N ASN A 79 -9.60 -4.48 8.67
CA ASN A 79 -10.94 -5.05 8.61
C ASN A 79 -10.96 -6.31 7.73
N GLU A 80 -11.57 -7.39 8.20
CA GLU A 80 -11.61 -8.69 7.52
C GLU A 80 -12.23 -8.67 6.11
N GLU A 81 -13.04 -7.65 5.80
CA GLU A 81 -13.65 -7.44 4.48
C GLU A 81 -12.66 -6.84 3.46
N ILE A 82 -11.53 -6.30 3.89
CA ILE A 82 -10.54 -5.64 3.03
C ILE A 82 -9.58 -6.67 2.45
N SER A 83 -9.54 -6.79 1.13
CA SER A 83 -8.56 -7.62 0.43
C SER A 83 -7.29 -6.83 0.08
N HIS A 84 -6.24 -7.55 -0.31
CA HIS A 84 -5.03 -6.93 -0.88
C HIS A 84 -5.30 -6.19 -2.20
N THR A 85 -6.32 -6.61 -2.94
CA THR A 85 -6.80 -5.89 -4.13
C THR A 85 -7.39 -4.55 -3.72
N ASP A 86 -8.21 -4.51 -2.66
CA ASP A 86 -8.81 -3.25 -2.15
C ASP A 86 -7.74 -2.29 -1.65
N LEU A 87 -6.76 -2.80 -0.89
CA LEU A 87 -5.60 -2.01 -0.46
C LEU A 87 -4.82 -1.45 -1.66
N GLY A 88 -4.56 -2.27 -2.67
CA GLY A 88 -3.90 -1.84 -3.91
C GLY A 88 -4.68 -0.77 -4.67
N LEU A 89 -6.02 -0.91 -4.74
CA LEU A 89 -6.91 0.07 -5.36
C LEU A 89 -6.93 1.40 -4.59
N LEU A 90 -6.99 1.36 -3.25
CA LEU A 90 -6.96 2.55 -2.40
C LEU A 90 -5.65 3.32 -2.58
N LEU A 91 -4.52 2.61 -2.51
CA LEU A 91 -3.19 3.21 -2.69
C LEU A 91 -3.05 3.80 -4.10
N SER A 92 -3.28 3.01 -5.14
CA SER A 92 -3.10 3.45 -6.53
C SER A 92 -4.08 4.57 -6.92
N GLY A 93 -5.32 4.53 -6.45
CA GLY A 93 -6.33 5.57 -6.70
C GLY A 93 -5.93 6.92 -6.11
N LEU A 94 -5.48 6.95 -4.86
CA LEU A 94 -5.04 8.20 -4.22
C LEU A 94 -3.72 8.70 -4.80
N VAL A 95 -2.77 7.81 -5.09
CA VAL A 95 -1.54 8.15 -5.84
C VAL A 95 -1.89 8.82 -7.16
N LEU A 96 -2.77 8.20 -7.96
CA LEU A 96 -3.15 8.70 -9.28
C LEU A 96 -3.84 10.07 -9.18
N ALA A 97 -4.72 10.25 -8.19
CA ALA A 97 -5.39 11.52 -7.94
C ALA A 97 -4.40 12.65 -7.59
N LEU A 98 -3.42 12.38 -6.72
CA LEU A 98 -2.40 13.36 -6.33
C LEU A 98 -1.44 13.68 -7.49
N VAL A 99 -1.02 12.67 -8.24
CA VAL A 99 -0.17 12.85 -9.43
C VAL A 99 -0.89 13.69 -10.50
N HIS A 100 -2.17 13.40 -10.79
CA HIS A 100 -2.95 14.19 -11.76
C HIS A 100 -3.17 15.64 -11.34
N ARG A 101 -3.27 15.90 -10.03
CA ARG A 101 -3.34 17.25 -9.49
C ARG A 101 -1.99 17.97 -9.46
N CYS A 102 -0.92 17.31 -9.90
CA CYS A 102 0.46 17.76 -9.74
C CYS A 102 0.77 18.16 -8.29
N ASP A 103 0.17 17.47 -7.32
CA ASP A 103 0.33 17.81 -5.91
C ASP A 103 1.76 17.47 -5.46
N ILE A 104 2.47 18.49 -4.98
CA ILE A 104 3.85 18.40 -4.48
C ILE A 104 3.93 18.68 -2.97
N ASP A 105 2.81 18.96 -2.31
CA ASP A 105 2.75 19.24 -0.88
C ASP A 105 2.84 17.92 -0.09
N PRO A 106 3.93 17.66 0.67
CA PRO A 106 4.06 16.43 1.45
C PRO A 106 2.89 16.20 2.41
N ASP A 107 2.27 17.26 2.94
CA ASP A 107 1.15 17.14 3.87
C ASP A 107 -0.08 16.54 3.19
N SER A 108 -0.31 16.83 1.90
CA SER A 108 -1.38 16.18 1.13
C SER A 108 -1.15 14.68 0.96
N TRP A 109 0.10 14.26 0.78
CA TRP A 109 0.46 12.84 0.65
C TRP A 109 0.37 12.09 1.98
N HIS A 110 0.74 12.75 3.09
CA HIS A 110 0.48 12.24 4.44
C HIS A 110 -1.01 12.06 4.70
N ARG A 111 -1.83 13.08 4.42
CA ARG A 111 -3.29 12.99 4.56
C ARG A 111 -3.89 11.86 3.71
N ALA A 112 -3.37 11.65 2.51
CA ALA A 112 -3.83 10.55 1.66
C ALA A 112 -3.42 9.18 2.22
N ALA A 113 -2.23 9.04 2.80
CA ALA A 113 -1.84 7.83 3.52
C ALA A 113 -2.78 7.56 4.72
N ASP A 114 -3.12 8.60 5.50
CA ASP A 114 -4.06 8.49 6.62
C ASP A 114 -5.44 7.99 6.14
N LEU A 115 -5.93 8.49 5.00
CA LEU A 115 -7.19 8.05 4.40
C LEU A 115 -7.17 6.57 4.02
N VAL A 116 -6.05 6.05 3.50
CA VAL A 116 -5.90 4.61 3.23
C VAL A 116 -5.95 3.81 4.53
N VAL A 117 -5.18 4.22 5.54
CA VAL A 117 -5.15 3.52 6.84
C VAL A 117 -6.53 3.49 7.48
N MET A 118 -7.24 4.62 7.49
CA MET A 118 -8.61 4.71 8.01
C MET A 118 -9.60 3.85 7.24
N ALA A 119 -9.49 3.80 5.90
CA ALA A 119 -10.35 2.96 5.06
C ALA A 119 -10.11 1.46 5.27
N CYS A 120 -8.89 1.07 5.64
CA CYS A 120 -8.54 -0.32 5.92
C CYS A 120 -8.90 -0.75 7.35
N GLY A 121 -8.99 0.17 8.31
CA GLY A 121 -9.32 -0.14 9.70
C GLY A 121 -10.79 -0.50 9.94
N GLU A 122 -11.12 -0.89 11.16
CA GLU A 122 -12.51 -1.05 11.58
C GLU A 122 -13.22 0.31 11.57
N SER A 123 -14.32 0.40 10.82
CA SER A 123 -15.22 1.55 10.86
C SER A 123 -16.38 1.21 11.78
N GLU A 124 -16.55 1.94 12.87
CA GLU A 124 -17.71 1.84 13.79
C GLU A 124 -19.05 2.21 13.09
N LEU A 125 -19.01 2.60 11.82
CA LEU A 125 -20.18 2.92 11.01
C LEU A 125 -20.78 1.64 10.40
N ARG A 126 -21.36 0.77 11.24
CA ARG A 126 -22.39 -0.19 10.77
C ARG A 126 -23.78 0.38 11.12
N PRO A 127 -24.71 0.49 10.16
CA PRO A 127 -26.10 0.85 10.44
C PRO A 127 -26.84 -0.23 11.25
#